data_AF-A0A6B3IB64-F1
#
_entry.id   AF-A0A6B3IB64-F1
#
_cell.length_a   1.000
_cell.length_b   1.000
_cell.length_c   1.000
_cell.angle_alpha   90.00
_cell.angle_beta   90.00
_cell.angle_gamma   90.00
#
_symmetry.space_group_name_H-M   'P 1'
#
loop_
_entity.id
_entity.type
_entity.pdbx_description
1 polymer ?
#
loop_
_entity_poly.entity_id
_entity_poly.type
_entity_poly.pdbx_seq_one_letter_code
_entity_poly.pdbx_strand_id
1 'polypeptide(L)' 'VYICYDRHFPEGWRQLGLNGAKLVYNPSATSRGLSGHLWQLEQPASAVANEYFVAAINRVGQEEYGDNDFYGTSY' A
#
# COMPACT_ATOMS: atom_id res chain seq x y z
N VAL A 1 -6.86 -6.83 5.75
CA VAL A 1 -6.83 -5.70 4.80
C VAL A 1 -6.16 -4.53 5.51
N TYR A 2 -5.37 -3.74 4.81
CA TYR A 2 -4.62 -2.59 5.37
C TYR A 2 -4.81 -1.40 4.43
N ILE A 3 -5.12 -0.19 4.89
CA ILE A 3 -5.67 0.84 3.97
C ILE A 3 -4.73 2.02 3.82
N CYS A 4 -4.32 2.29 2.58
CA CYS A 4 -3.63 3.50 2.14
C CYS A 4 -2.53 3.99 3.08
N TYR A 5 -2.82 4.96 3.95
CA TYR A 5 -1.87 5.58 4.86
C TYR A 5 -1.38 4.64 5.96
N ASP A 6 -2.19 3.63 6.32
CA ASP A 6 -1.80 2.62 7.30
C ASP A 6 -0.47 1.97 6.92
N ARG A 7 -0.18 1.84 5.61
CA ARG A 7 1.01 1.18 5.08
C ARG A 7 2.33 1.68 5.67
N HIS A 8 2.35 2.92 6.18
CA HIS A 8 3.52 3.56 6.79
C HIS A 8 3.87 2.99 8.18
N PHE A 9 2.97 2.23 8.80
CA PHE A 9 3.13 1.70 10.16
C PHE A 9 3.41 0.18 10.14
N PRO A 10 4.62 -0.28 10.48
CA PRO A 10 4.97 -1.70 10.43
C PRO A 10 4.16 -2.56 11.41
N GLU A 11 3.64 -1.99 12.49
CA GLU A 11 2.94 -2.70 13.56
C GLU A 11 1.64 -3.34 13.07
N GLY A 12 0.89 -2.66 12.20
CA GLY A 12 -0.35 -3.21 11.67
C GLY A 12 -0.11 -4.35 10.68
N TRP A 13 0.91 -4.22 9.83
CA TRP A 13 1.37 -5.31 8.96
C TRP A 13 1.77 -6.54 9.77
N ARG A 14 2.45 -6.35 10.91
CA ARG A 14 2.85 -7.42 11.81
C ARG A 14 1.65 -8.09 12.48
N GLN A 15 0.68 -7.30 12.95
CA GLN A 15 -0.54 -7.83 13.54
C GLN A 15 -1.31 -8.73 12.58
N LEU A 16 -1.39 -8.37 11.29
CA LEU A 16 -2.02 -9.24 10.28
C LEU A 16 -1.29 -10.58 10.15
N GLY A 17 0.05 -10.57 10.11
CA GLY A 17 0.86 -11.79 10.05
C GLY A 17 0.69 -12.69 11.29
N LEU A 18 0.69 -12.09 12.49
CA LEU A 18 0.45 -12.82 13.75
C LEU A 18 -0.93 -13.45 13.83
N ASN A 19 -1.93 -12.85 13.17
CA ASN A 19 -3.28 -13.40 13.04
C ASN A 19 -3.43 -14.39 11.85
N GLY A 20 -2.32 -14.86 11.27
CA GLY A 20 -2.32 -15.93 10.27
C GLY A 20 -2.55 -15.48 8.82
N ALA A 21 -2.42 -14.19 8.51
CA ALA A 21 -2.54 -13.71 7.15
C ALA A 21 -1.54 -14.39 6.19
N LYS A 22 -2.02 -14.75 4.99
CA LYS A 22 -1.20 -15.26 3.88
C LYS A 22 -1.18 -14.34 2.67
N LEU A 23 -2.18 -13.45 2.58
CA LEU A 23 -2.30 -12.39 1.61
C LEU A 23 -2.91 -11.16 2.28
N VAL A 24 -2.32 -9.99 2.07
CA VAL A 24 -2.86 -8.71 2.53
C VAL A 24 -3.11 -7.79 1.36
N TYR A 25 -4.36 -7.34 1.21
CA TYR A 25 -4.72 -6.29 0.27
C TYR A 25 -4.42 -4.91 0.88
N ASN A 26 -3.75 -4.06 0.10
CA ASN A 26 -3.48 -2.66 0.44
C ASN A 26 -4.05 -1.68 -0.61
N PRO A 27 -5.38 -1.46 -0.61
CA PRO A 27 -5.99 -0.45 -1.47
C PRO A 27 -5.61 0.96 -1.01
N SER A 28 -5.22 1.78 -1.99
CA SER A 28 -4.62 3.10 -1.80
C SER A 28 -5.05 4.09 -2.88
N ALA A 29 -4.89 5.38 -2.55
CA ALA A 29 -5.12 6.50 -3.46
C ALA A 29 -3.98 7.52 -3.27
N THR A 30 -2.78 7.12 -3.65
CA THR A 30 -1.56 7.92 -3.50
C THR A 30 -1.28 8.70 -4.78
N SER A 31 -1.14 10.01 -4.67
CA SER A 31 -0.92 10.92 -5.80
C SER A 31 0.54 10.98 -6.21
N ARG A 32 0.81 11.32 -7.47
CA ARG A 32 2.13 11.34 -8.11
C ARG A 32 3.11 12.30 -7.44
N GLY A 33 2.60 13.35 -6.80
CA GLY A 33 3.40 14.28 -6.01
C GLY A 33 3.86 13.73 -4.64
N LEU A 34 3.38 12.55 -4.23
CA LEU A 34 3.56 12.05 -2.87
C LEU A 34 4.14 10.63 -2.83
N SER A 35 5.20 10.46 -2.05
CA SER A 35 5.64 9.16 -1.51
C SER A 35 5.88 8.04 -2.53
N GLY A 36 6.16 8.36 -3.80
CA GLY A 36 6.35 7.36 -4.86
C GLY A 36 7.52 6.39 -4.58
N HIS A 37 8.59 6.87 -3.94
CA HIS A 37 9.67 6.00 -3.47
C HIS A 37 9.20 5.05 -2.36
N LEU A 38 8.46 5.57 -1.37
CA LEU A 38 7.93 4.77 -0.26
C LEU A 38 6.93 3.71 -0.74
N TRP A 39 6.13 4.01 -1.76
CA TRP A 39 5.23 3.03 -2.39
C TRP A 39 5.95 1.82 -3.00
N GLN A 40 7.16 2.00 -3.52
CA GLN A 40 7.93 0.86 -4.03
C GLN A 40 8.67 0.11 -2.90
N LEU A 41 8.80 0.74 -1.72
CA LEU A 41 9.60 0.22 -0.61
C LEU A 41 8.77 -0.54 0.43
N GLU A 42 7.66 0.06 0.87
CA GLU A 42 6.95 -0.35 2.07
C GLU A 42 6.20 -1.67 1.89
N GLN A 43 5.56 -1.91 0.74
CA GLN A 43 4.75 -3.11 0.53
C GLN A 43 5.65 -4.35 0.36
N PRO A 44 6.75 -4.31 -0.43
CA PRO A 44 7.70 -5.41 -0.49
C PRO A 44 8.40 -5.63 0.85
N ALA A 45 8.77 -4.55 1.57
CA ALA A 45 9.37 -4.67 2.89
C ALA A 45 8.42 -5.38 3.88
N SER A 46 7.14 -5.00 3.90
CA SER A 46 6.14 -5.65 4.74
C SER A 46 5.87 -7.11 4.35
N ALA A 47 5.88 -7.43 3.05
CA ALA A 47 5.74 -8.80 2.56
C ALA A 47 6.90 -9.68 3.04
N VAL A 48 8.14 -9.21 2.88
CA VAL A 48 9.35 -9.93 3.30
C VAL A 48 9.41 -10.07 4.83
N ALA A 49 9.14 -9.00 5.57
CA ALA A 49 9.26 -9.00 7.04
C ALA A 49 8.22 -9.89 7.73
N ASN A 50 7.11 -10.21 7.08
CA ASN A 50 6.01 -10.98 7.67
C ASN A 50 5.69 -12.29 6.94
N GLU A 51 6.47 -12.65 5.92
CA GLU A 51 6.38 -13.91 5.19
C GLU A 51 4.97 -14.18 4.61
N TYR A 52 4.36 -13.15 4.01
CA TYR A 52 3.10 -13.27 3.28
C TYR A 52 3.10 -12.45 1.98
N PHE A 53 2.11 -12.67 1.13
CA PHE A 53 1.92 -11.88 -0.08
C PHE A 53 1.21 -10.55 0.21
N VAL A 54 1.53 -9.51 -0.56
CA VAL A 54 0.84 -8.22 -0.52
C VAL A 54 0.29 -7.93 -1.91
N ALA A 55 -0.98 -7.56 -1.98
CA ALA A 55 -1.61 -7.02 -3.18
C ALA A 55 -1.71 -5.50 -3.02
N ALA A 56 -0.74 -4.78 -3.59
CA ALA A 56 -0.66 -3.34 -3.55
C ALA A 56 -1.53 -2.76 -4.67
N ILE A 57 -2.58 -2.02 -4.30
CA ILE A 57 -3.54 -1.49 -5.27
C ILE A 57 -3.58 0.01 -5.11
N ASN A 58 -3.29 0.75 -6.17
CA ASN A 58 -3.40 2.20 -6.16
C ASN A 58 -4.34 2.66 -7.27
N ARG A 59 -5.12 3.69 -6.95
CA ARG A 59 -5.97 4.38 -7.94
C ARG A 59 -5.12 4.95 -9.08
N VAL A 60 -5.75 5.11 -10.25
CA VAL A 60 -5.15 5.74 -11.43
C VAL A 60 -5.91 7.00 -11.82
N GLY A 61 -5.20 7.93 -12.45
CA GLY A 61 -5.79 9.06 -13.15
C GLY A 61 -6.01 10.29 -12.27
N GLN A 62 -6.55 11.32 -12.91
CA GLN A 62 -6.80 12.62 -12.31
C GLN A 62 -8.21 12.69 -11.74
N GLU A 63 -8.38 13.31 -10.57
CA GLU A 63 -9.72 13.54 -10.02
C GLU A 63 -10.47 14.62 -10.81
N GLU A 64 -11.79 14.46 -10.91
CA GLU A 64 -12.67 15.49 -11.48
C GLU A 64 -12.65 16.77 -10.64
N TYR A 65 -12.48 16.61 -9.32
CA TYR A 65 -12.43 17.69 -8.36
C TYR A 65 -11.09 17.65 -7.61
N GLY A 66 -10.32 18.73 -7.72
CA GLY A 66 -9.01 18.89 -7.07
C GLY A 66 -7.81 18.55 -7.96
N ASP A 67 -6.61 18.65 -7.39
CA ASP A 67 -5.34 18.56 -8.13
C ASP A 67 -4.67 17.18 -8.05
N ASN A 68 -5.37 16.16 -7.53
CA ASN A 68 -4.82 14.83 -7.37
C ASN A 68 -4.69 14.11 -8.72
N ASP A 69 -3.46 13.71 -9.07
CA ASP A 69 -3.14 12.75 -10.14
C ASP A 69 -2.58 11.47 -9.51
N PHE A 70 -3.31 10.36 -9.56
CA PHE A 70 -2.89 9.09 -8.98
C PHE A 70 -2.07 8.25 -9.95
N TYR A 71 -0.94 7.75 -9.47
CA TYR A 71 0.05 7.11 -10.35
C TYR A 71 -0.19 5.63 -10.62
N GLY A 72 -1.17 4.99 -10.00
CA GLY A 72 -1.35 3.55 -10.09
C GLY A 72 -0.12 2.81 -9.59
N THR A 73 0.48 1.98 -10.45
CA THR A 73 1.55 1.02 -10.11
C THR A 73 1.08 -0.01 -9.09
N SER A 74 -0.05 -0.66 -9.38
CA SER A 74 -0.54 -1.80 -8.62
C SER A 74 0.27 -3.06 -8.95
N TYR A 75 0.64 -3.84 -7.94
CA TYR A 75 1.43 -5.07 -8.07
C TYR A 75 1.13 -6.07 -6.95
#